data_AF-A0A1B1V5A4-F1
#
_entry.id   AF-A0A1B1V5A4-F1
#
_cell.length_a   1.000
_cell.length_b   1.000
_cell.length_c   1.000
_cell.angle_alpha   90.00
_cell.angle_beta   90.00
_cell.angle_gamma   90.00
#
_symmetry.space_group_name_H-M   'P 1'
#
loop_
_entity.id
_entity.type
_entity.pdbx_description
1 polymer ?
#
loop_
_entity_poly.entity_id
_entity_poly.type
_entity_poly.pdbx_seq_one_letter_code
_entity_poly.pdbx_strand_id
1 'polypeptide(L)'
;LSLKQRGFPLSRLKTGTPPRLLASSIDFSMTEEQAGDIGVGFVHRATPFTPPLPQVSCYITHTTEQTKEIISKNIHLSALYGGRIEGIGPRYCPSIEDKVIKFSEKDRHL
;
A
#
# COMPACT_ATOMS: atom_id res chain seq x y z
N LEU A 1 -6.06 32.61 -16.69
CA LEU A 1 -6.36 32.92 -15.27
C LEU A 1 -6.22 31.65 -14.46
N SER A 2 -5.29 31.61 -13.51
CA SER A 2 -5.07 30.45 -12.62
C SER A 2 -5.95 30.54 -11.37
N LEU A 3 -6.38 29.41 -10.81
CA LEU A 3 -7.12 29.33 -9.54
C LEU A 3 -6.39 30.06 -8.40
N LYS A 4 -5.04 30.00 -8.40
CA LYS A 4 -4.20 30.74 -7.46
C LYS A 4 -4.40 32.26 -7.57
N GLN A 5 -4.54 32.79 -8.79
CA GLN A 5 -4.76 34.22 -9.05
C GLN A 5 -6.17 34.68 -8.65
N ARG A 6 -7.11 33.75 -8.49
CA ARG A 6 -8.48 34.01 -8.02
C ARG A 6 -8.65 33.84 -6.50
N GLY A 7 -7.56 33.69 -5.77
CA GLY A 7 -7.56 33.60 -4.31
C GLY A 7 -7.88 32.22 -3.73
N PHE A 8 -7.94 31.16 -4.55
CA PHE A 8 -8.11 29.81 -4.04
C PHE A 8 -6.81 29.28 -3.41
N PRO A 9 -6.85 28.72 -2.19
CA PRO A 9 -5.70 28.08 -1.59
C PRO A 9 -5.36 26.79 -2.34
N LEU A 10 -4.08 26.56 -2.60
CA LEU A 10 -3.57 25.37 -3.27
C LEU A 10 -2.54 24.68 -2.38
N SER A 11 -2.61 23.35 -2.32
CA SER A 11 -1.68 22.51 -1.56
C SER A 11 -1.18 21.36 -2.42
N ARG A 12 -0.04 20.78 -2.04
CA ARG A 12 0.50 19.56 -2.67
C ARG A 12 0.29 18.37 -1.74
N LEU A 13 -0.25 17.30 -2.31
CA LEU A 13 -0.37 16.00 -1.64
C LEU A 13 0.59 15.00 -2.30
N LYS A 14 1.00 13.99 -1.53
CA LYS A 14 1.81 12.89 -2.04
C LYS A 14 1.19 11.55 -1.67
N THR A 15 1.10 10.67 -2.66
CA THR A 15 0.75 9.26 -2.50
C THR A 15 1.87 8.39 -3.07
N GLY A 16 2.00 7.18 -2.53
CA GLY A 16 2.92 6.16 -3.01
C GLY A 16 2.16 5.00 -3.65
N THR A 17 2.87 4.16 -4.39
CA THR A 17 2.34 2.93 -4.95
C THR A 17 3.39 1.82 -4.82
N PRO A 18 3.01 0.57 -4.51
CA PRO A 18 3.98 -0.51 -4.42
C PRO A 18 4.54 -0.89 -5.80
N PRO A 19 5.72 -1.53 -5.86
CA PRO A 19 6.22 -2.14 -7.08
C PRO A 19 5.27 -3.25 -7.57
N ARG A 20 5.30 -3.55 -8.87
CA ARG A 20 4.59 -4.70 -9.46
C ARG A 20 5.59 -5.81 -9.67
N LEU A 21 5.22 -7.02 -9.26
CA LEU A 21 6.06 -8.21 -9.34
C LEU A 21 5.53 -9.15 -10.43
N LEU A 22 6.44 -9.92 -11.03
CA LEU A 22 6.08 -10.98 -11.96
C LEU A 22 5.58 -12.19 -11.17
N ALA A 23 4.37 -12.67 -11.44
CA ALA A 23 3.78 -13.75 -10.65
C ALA A 23 4.63 -15.05 -10.68
N SER A 24 5.23 -15.38 -11.83
CA SER A 24 6.04 -16.58 -11.97
C SER A 24 7.37 -16.54 -11.20
N SER A 25 7.77 -15.39 -10.64
CA SER A 25 8.97 -15.27 -9.80
C SER A 25 8.66 -15.35 -8.30
N ILE A 26 7.42 -15.67 -7.92
CA ILE A 26 6.97 -15.73 -6.53
C ILE A 26 6.72 -17.20 -6.17
N ASP A 27 7.29 -17.64 -5.05
CA ASP A 27 6.96 -18.92 -4.45
C ASP A 27 5.73 -18.78 -3.54
N PHE A 28 4.55 -19.09 -4.08
CA PHE A 28 3.29 -19.01 -3.36
C PHE A 28 3.11 -20.12 -2.30
N SER A 29 3.91 -21.19 -2.33
CA SER A 29 3.83 -22.26 -1.33
C SER A 29 4.23 -21.79 0.07
N MET A 30 4.99 -20.69 0.14
CA MET A 30 5.45 -20.04 1.36
C MET A 30 4.50 -18.93 1.85
N THR A 31 3.30 -18.82 1.26
CA THR A 31 2.31 -17.79 1.58
C THR A 31 1.00 -18.41 2.05
N GLU A 32 0.20 -17.64 2.78
CA GLU A 32 -1.15 -18.04 3.18
C GLU A 32 -2.15 -17.61 2.11
N GLU A 33 -2.91 -18.56 1.56
CA GLU A 33 -3.97 -18.28 0.60
C GLU A 33 -5.18 -17.64 1.30
N GLN A 34 -5.68 -16.54 0.75
CA GLN A 34 -6.90 -15.88 1.16
C GLN A 34 -7.89 -15.85 0.00
N ALA A 35 -8.80 -16.81 0.00
CA ALA A 35 -9.91 -16.86 -0.96
C ALA A 35 -10.94 -15.76 -0.68
N GLY A 36 -11.65 -15.34 -1.73
CA GLY A 36 -12.76 -14.40 -1.62
C GLY A 36 -14.04 -15.04 -1.07
N ASP A 37 -14.91 -14.21 -0.51
CA ASP A 37 -16.22 -14.64 -0.02
C ASP A 37 -17.16 -15.04 -1.16
N ILE A 38 -18.03 -16.02 -0.89
CA ILE A 38 -18.98 -16.54 -1.89
C ILE A 38 -20.21 -15.63 -1.98
N GLY A 39 -20.62 -15.29 -3.20
CA GLY A 39 -21.89 -14.61 -3.47
C GLY A 39 -21.91 -13.12 -3.11
N VAL A 40 -20.75 -12.50 -2.88
CA VAL A 40 -20.63 -11.07 -2.54
C VAL A 40 -20.57 -10.21 -3.80
N GLY A 41 -21.48 -9.23 -3.88
CA GLY A 41 -21.53 -8.25 -4.95
C GLY A 41 -21.48 -6.81 -4.42
N PHE A 42 -20.97 -5.88 -5.23
CA PHE A 42 -20.79 -4.48 -4.84
C PHE A 42 -22.03 -3.60 -5.03
N VAL A 43 -23.06 -4.12 -5.69
CA VAL A 43 -24.27 -3.39 -6.06
C VAL A 43 -25.48 -4.05 -5.42
N HIS A 44 -26.40 -3.24 -4.91
CA HIS A 44 -27.66 -3.75 -4.38
C HIS A 44 -28.43 -4.54 -5.46
N ARG A 45 -28.91 -5.73 -5.09
CA ARG A 45 -29.63 -6.63 -5.99
C ARG A 45 -30.77 -7.31 -5.25
N ALA A 46 -31.86 -7.53 -5.97
CA ALA A 46 -33.01 -8.31 -5.48
C ALA A 46 -32.75 -9.83 -5.52
N THR A 47 -31.79 -10.28 -6.34
CA THR A 47 -31.43 -11.70 -6.51
C THR A 47 -30.00 -11.96 -6.00
N PRO A 48 -29.67 -13.21 -5.61
CA PRO A 48 -28.30 -13.59 -5.26
C PRO A 48 -27.30 -13.20 -6.36
N PHE A 49 -26.12 -12.75 -5.94
CA PHE A 49 -25.06 -12.36 -6.87
C PHE A 49 -24.21 -13.55 -7.28
N THR A 50 -23.98 -13.69 -8.58
CA THR A 50 -23.00 -14.63 -9.14
C THR A 50 -21.89 -13.82 -9.82
N PRO A 51 -20.62 -13.98 -9.41
CA PRO A 51 -19.52 -13.30 -10.06
C PRO A 51 -19.42 -13.68 -11.54
N PRO A 52 -19.27 -12.71 -12.46
CA PRO A 52 -19.20 -12.98 -13.90
C PRO A 52 -17.84 -13.52 -14.35
N LEU A 53 -16.82 -13.45 -13.48
CA LEU A 53 -15.46 -13.91 -13.74
C LEU A 53 -15.04 -14.94 -12.69
N PRO A 54 -14.10 -15.85 -13.04
CA PRO A 54 -13.45 -16.70 -12.06
C PRO A 54 -12.89 -15.85 -10.92
N GLN A 55 -13.21 -16.22 -9.69
CA GLN A 55 -12.61 -15.60 -8.52
C GLN A 55 -11.22 -16.18 -8.32
N VAL A 56 -10.25 -15.33 -8.01
CA VAL A 56 -8.87 -15.72 -7.72
C VAL A 56 -8.54 -15.37 -6.28
N SER A 57 -7.66 -16.15 -5.66
CA SER A 57 -7.22 -15.91 -4.30
C SER A 57 -6.17 -14.81 -4.23
N CYS A 58 -6.17 -14.10 -3.10
CA CYS A 58 -5.04 -13.29 -2.66
C CYS A 58 -4.07 -14.15 -1.85
N TYR A 59 -2.86 -13.64 -1.65
CA TYR A 59 -1.83 -14.33 -0.87
C TYR A 59 -1.23 -13.39 0.16
N ILE A 60 -1.12 -13.90 1.39
CA ILE A 60 -0.70 -13.17 2.58
C ILE A 60 0.75 -13.56 2.90
N THR A 61 1.59 -12.55 3.13
CA THR A 61 2.97 -12.72 3.59
C THR A 61 3.35 -11.54 4.49
N HIS A 62 4.51 -11.61 5.13
CA HIS A 62 4.95 -10.60 6.09
C HIS A 62 6.37 -10.14 5.83
N THR A 63 6.66 -8.90 6.22
CA THR A 63 8.04 -8.43 6.33
C THR A 63 8.76 -9.16 7.45
N THR A 64 10.09 -9.24 7.34
CA THR A 64 10.98 -9.78 8.38
C THR A 64 11.83 -8.68 9.00
N GLU A 65 12.55 -8.98 10.07
CA GLU A 65 13.53 -8.06 10.65
C GLU A 65 14.59 -7.64 9.62
N GLN A 66 15.04 -8.57 8.78
CA GLN A 66 15.94 -8.26 7.67
C GLN A 66 15.36 -7.22 6.71
N THR A 67 14.04 -7.26 6.45
CA THR A 67 13.36 -6.25 5.62
C THR A 67 13.45 -4.87 6.27
N LYS A 68 13.20 -4.80 7.59
CA LYS A 68 13.28 -3.57 8.38
C LYS A 68 14.70 -2.99 8.39
N GLU A 69 15.72 -3.83 8.54
CA GLU A 69 17.12 -3.41 8.45
C GLU A 69 17.47 -2.81 7.09
N ILE A 70 17.07 -3.47 6.00
CA ILE A 70 17.33 -3.00 4.63
C ILE A 70 16.69 -1.63 4.41
N ILE A 71 15.43 -1.46 4.81
CA ILE A 71 14.71 -0.19 4.72
C ILE A 71 15.43 0.88 5.54
N SER A 72 15.80 0.58 6.78
CA SER A 72 16.42 1.53 7.71
C SER A 72 17.78 2.01 7.20
N LYS A 73 18.62 1.10 6.67
CA LYS A 73 19.91 1.43 6.05
C LYS A 73 19.76 2.38 4.86
N ASN A 74 18.64 2.30 4.13
CA ASN A 74 18.37 3.07 2.91
C ASN A 74 17.35 4.22 3.10
N ILE A 75 16.96 4.54 4.33
CA ILE A 75 15.88 5.51 4.59
C ILE A 75 16.17 6.90 4.02
N HIS A 76 17.45 7.26 3.95
CA HIS A 76 17.95 8.51 3.36
C HIS A 76 17.66 8.65 1.86
N LEU A 77 17.38 7.55 1.15
CA LEU A 77 16.96 7.58 -0.25
C LEU A 77 15.47 7.85 -0.43
N SER A 78 14.67 7.70 0.63
CA SER A 78 13.22 7.93 0.60
C SER A 78 12.91 9.36 0.19
N ALA A 79 11.89 9.53 -0.65
CA ALA A 79 11.43 10.86 -1.03
C ALA A 79 10.82 11.63 0.16
N LEU A 80 10.35 10.94 1.21
CA LEU A 80 9.80 11.54 2.43
C LEU A 80 10.91 11.91 3.44
N TYR A 81 11.86 11.02 3.67
CA TYR A 81 12.89 11.19 4.71
C TYR A 81 14.22 11.76 4.19
N GLY A 82 14.48 11.67 2.88
CA GLY A 82 15.69 12.18 2.23
C GLY A 82 15.66 13.66 1.87
N GLY A 83 14.72 14.44 2.41
CA GLY A 83 14.64 15.90 2.23
C GLY A 83 14.27 16.39 0.82
N ARG A 84 13.91 15.49 -0.11
CA ARG A 84 13.60 15.83 -1.51
C ARG A 84 12.19 16.36 -1.73
N ILE A 85 11.27 16.16 -0.78
CA ILE A 85 9.88 16.59 -0.90
C ILE A 85 9.43 17.26 0.39
N GLU A 86 9.05 18.52 0.26
CA GLU A 86 8.27 19.24 1.29
C GLU A 86 6.78 19.05 0.98
N GLY A 87 6.10 18.28 1.82
CA GLY A 87 4.66 18.06 1.69
C GLY A 87 4.13 17.36 2.92
N ILE A 88 2.99 17.83 3.42
CA ILE A 88 2.29 17.18 4.51
C ILE A 88 1.77 15.85 3.97
N GLY A 89 2.40 14.75 4.39
CA GLY A 89 1.90 13.41 4.11
C GLY A 89 0.47 13.25 4.64
N PRO A 90 -0.36 12.38 4.06
CA PRO A 90 -1.65 12.05 4.66
C PRO A 90 -1.44 11.60 6.11
N ARG A 91 -2.38 11.94 7.01
CA ARG A 91 -2.31 11.57 8.43
C ARG A 91 -2.12 10.07 8.65
N TYR A 92 -2.53 9.26 7.66
CA TYR A 92 -2.30 7.82 7.59
C TYR A 92 -1.04 7.52 6.76
N CYS A 93 -0.07 6.87 7.39
CA CYS A 93 1.25 6.49 6.87
C CYS A 93 1.12 5.38 5.81
N PRO A 94 1.16 5.68 4.50
CA PRO A 94 0.80 4.67 3.51
C PRO A 94 2.00 3.80 3.12
N SER A 95 3.23 4.31 3.23
CA SER A 95 4.43 3.64 2.74
C SER A 95 5.10 2.77 3.80
N ILE A 96 5.72 1.68 3.37
CA ILE A 96 6.33 0.71 4.29
C ILE A 96 7.50 1.32 5.05
N GLU A 97 8.26 2.22 4.42
CA GLU A 97 9.37 2.91 5.08
C GLU A 97 8.91 3.88 6.17
N ASP A 98 7.75 4.50 6.01
CA ASP A 98 7.15 5.35 7.05
C ASP A 98 6.59 4.50 8.21
N LYS A 99 6.01 3.33 7.90
CA LYS A 99 5.55 2.36 8.92
C LYS A 99 6.70 1.84 9.78
N VAL A 100 7.84 1.50 9.18
CA VAL A 100 9.03 1.02 9.88
C VAL A 100 9.55 2.04 10.91
N ILE A 101 9.54 3.33 10.56
CA ILE A 101 10.00 4.39 11.47
C ILE A 101 8.99 4.68 12.57
N LYS A 102 7.70 4.82 12.22
CA LYS A 102 6.66 5.21 13.17
C LYS A 102 6.21 4.10 14.11
N PHE A 103 6.29 2.85 13.65
CA PHE A 103 5.92 1.66 14.40
C PHE A 103 7.12 0.74 14.54
N SER A 104 8.24 1.31 15.01
CA SER A 104 9.53 0.62 15.13
C SER A 104 9.52 -0.51 16.17
N GLU A 105 8.53 -0.53 17.05
CA GLU A 105 8.27 -1.62 18.00
C GLU A 105 7.66 -2.87 17.36
N LYS A 106 7.17 -2.80 16.12
CA LYS A 106 6.60 -3.95 15.43
C LYS A 106 7.70 -4.81 14.81
N ASP A 107 7.62 -6.12 15.09
CA ASP A 107 8.54 -7.12 14.54
C ASP A 107 8.24 -7.44 13.06
N ARG A 108 6.98 -7.25 12.63
CA ARG A 108 6.54 -7.52 11.26
C ARG A 108 5.35 -6.66 10.84
N HIS A 109 5.21 -6.48 9.53
CA HIS A 109 4.06 -5.86 8.88
C HIS A 109 3.43 -6.83 7.87
N LEU A 110 2.11 -6.75 7.76
CA LEU A 110 1.33 -7.29 6.65
C LEU A 110 1.23 -6.24 5.53
#